data_AF-A0A2D8BG64-F1
#
_entry.id   AF-A0A2D8BG64-F1
#
_cell.length_a   1.000
_cell.length_b   1.000
_cell.length_c   1.000
_cell.angle_alpha   90.00
_cell.angle_beta   90.00
_cell.angle_gamma   90.00
#
_symmetry.space_group_name_H-M   'P 1'
#
loop_
_entity.id
_entity.type
_entity.pdbx_description
1 polymer ?
#
loop_
_entity_poly.entity_id
_entity_poly.type
_entity_poly.pdbx_seq_one_letter_code
_entity_poly.pdbx_strand_id
1 'polypeptide(L)'
;MKVAYYPGNVARGAMMEVEDCIQPLCKTLGIDLIELPKATSDGGNIIRQASPRLQHALAARNLALAEEKGLDIMTSCATSHSIHCDTAATMEANPVMASQLNNLIARTSKIEYAGESQSRHLLHLLVEEIGLDKVKAAVLNPLNMKVAAYYGPYMQREGFCGEDDPFDPHYLEDLITALGGTPVAYEARCQSVGSPSLLTNEKTALRMTASVLSEAKANGAQLVVSACTISHANLDSYQVKAGKVTGKDTSVPVIHLAELVAFALGHFPDRLAQLRTRAMIIGG
;
A
#
# COMPACT_ATOMS: atom_id res chain seq x y z
N MET A 1 -6.16 -17.79 -7.89
CA MET A 1 -6.28 -16.69 -8.88
C MET A 1 -4.89 -16.28 -9.36
N LYS A 2 -4.75 -15.67 -10.53
CA LYS A 2 -3.47 -15.17 -11.08
C LYS A 2 -3.52 -13.65 -11.21
N VAL A 3 -2.46 -12.96 -10.83
CA VAL A 3 -2.32 -11.50 -10.97
C VAL A 3 -0.90 -11.16 -11.37
N ALA A 4 -0.73 -10.08 -12.14
CA ALA A 4 0.58 -9.56 -12.49
C ALA A 4 1.14 -8.73 -11.32
N TYR A 5 2.20 -9.21 -10.67
CA TYR A 5 2.72 -8.57 -9.46
C TYR A 5 3.60 -7.36 -9.79
N TYR A 6 3.21 -6.21 -9.25
CA TYR A 6 3.94 -4.96 -9.26
C TYR A 6 4.39 -4.58 -7.84
N PRO A 7 5.67 -4.80 -7.50
CA PRO A 7 6.23 -4.49 -6.17
C PRO A 7 6.38 -2.99 -5.91
N GLY A 8 6.37 -2.16 -6.96
CA GLY A 8 6.83 -0.78 -6.88
C GLY A 8 8.32 -0.67 -6.50
N ASN A 9 8.77 0.55 -6.21
CA ASN A 9 10.18 0.79 -5.89
C ASN A 9 10.52 0.53 -4.41
N VAL A 10 9.57 0.78 -3.51
CA VAL A 10 9.86 0.78 -2.07
C VAL A 10 9.97 -0.64 -1.53
N ALA A 11 9.09 -1.56 -1.92
CA ALA A 11 9.13 -2.96 -1.44
C ALA A 11 10.43 -3.68 -1.82
N ARG A 12 10.97 -3.45 -3.02
CA ARG A 12 12.24 -4.07 -3.47
C ARG A 12 13.48 -3.19 -3.24
N GLY A 13 13.31 -1.96 -2.78
CA GLY A 13 14.40 -1.00 -2.61
C GLY A 13 14.74 -0.70 -1.15
N ALA A 14 13.74 -0.29 -0.37
CA ALA A 14 13.94 0.21 1.00
C ALA A 14 13.26 -0.66 2.07
N MET A 15 12.29 -1.48 1.71
CA MET A 15 11.41 -2.21 2.63
C MET A 15 11.28 -3.68 2.20
N MET A 16 12.41 -4.41 2.16
CA MET A 16 12.47 -5.79 1.66
C MET A 16 11.63 -6.77 2.50
N GLU A 17 11.36 -6.44 3.76
CA GLU A 17 10.44 -7.17 4.62
C GLU A 17 9.03 -7.29 4.02
N VAL A 18 8.59 -6.31 3.23
CA VAL A 18 7.32 -6.38 2.48
C VAL A 18 7.39 -7.44 1.39
N GLU A 19 8.47 -7.45 0.62
CA GLU A 19 8.70 -8.44 -0.46
C GLU A 19 8.85 -9.86 0.10
N ASP A 20 9.58 -10.01 1.22
CA ASP A 20 9.73 -11.29 1.91
C ASP A 20 8.37 -11.87 2.32
N CYS A 21 7.42 -11.02 2.72
CA CYS A 21 6.13 -11.41 3.25
C CYS A 21 5.06 -11.64 2.18
N ILE A 22 5.08 -10.85 1.08
CA ILE A 22 4.01 -10.91 0.07
C ILE A 22 4.00 -12.23 -0.70
N GLN A 23 5.17 -12.79 -1.01
CA GLN A 23 5.27 -14.06 -1.73
C GLN A 23 4.63 -15.24 -0.95
N PRO A 24 5.00 -15.51 0.31
CA PRO A 24 4.41 -16.61 1.08
C PRO A 24 2.94 -16.37 1.47
N LEU A 25 2.53 -15.13 1.77
CA LEU A 25 1.12 -14.85 2.08
C LEU A 25 0.23 -15.13 0.87
N CYS A 26 0.64 -14.68 -0.32
CA CYS A 26 -0.13 -14.89 -1.55
C CYS A 26 -0.22 -16.38 -1.89
N LYS A 27 0.90 -17.11 -1.77
CA LYS A 27 0.91 -18.58 -1.94
C LYS A 27 -0.08 -19.27 -0.99
N THR A 28 -0.13 -18.87 0.28
CA THR A 28 -1.02 -19.44 1.29
C THR A 28 -2.50 -19.23 0.93
N LEU A 29 -2.83 -18.06 0.39
CA LEU A 29 -4.20 -17.70 0.03
C LEU A 29 -4.61 -18.15 -1.39
N GLY A 30 -3.70 -18.79 -2.13
CA GLY A 30 -3.94 -19.27 -3.49
C GLY A 30 -3.91 -18.16 -4.56
N ILE A 31 -3.13 -17.11 -4.30
CA ILE A 31 -2.82 -16.04 -5.25
C ILE A 31 -1.47 -16.38 -5.91
N ASP A 32 -1.49 -16.58 -7.22
CA ASP A 32 -0.32 -16.84 -8.04
C ASP A 32 0.21 -15.51 -8.60
N LEU A 33 1.37 -15.09 -8.11
CA LEU A 33 2.01 -13.82 -8.45
C LEU A 33 2.87 -13.99 -9.70
N ILE A 34 2.43 -13.38 -10.80
CA ILE A 34 3.15 -13.41 -12.07
C ILE A 34 4.05 -12.19 -12.15
N GLU A 35 5.36 -12.41 -12.11
CA GLU A 35 6.35 -11.32 -12.15
C GLU A 35 6.29 -10.48 -13.44
N LEU A 36 6.52 -9.17 -13.27
CA LEU A 36 6.70 -8.20 -14.33
C LEU A 36 8.16 -7.72 -14.38
N PRO A 37 9.11 -8.51 -14.89
CA PRO A 37 10.56 -8.19 -14.80
C PRO A 37 10.97 -6.93 -15.56
N LYS A 38 10.16 -6.48 -16.53
CA LYS A 38 10.38 -5.24 -17.28
C LYS A 38 9.65 -4.04 -16.69
N ALA A 39 8.87 -4.21 -15.62
CA ALA A 39 8.18 -3.10 -14.98
C ALA A 39 9.18 -2.08 -14.46
N THR A 40 8.80 -0.81 -14.55
CA THR A 40 9.62 0.32 -14.10
C THR A 40 8.95 1.02 -12.92
N SER A 41 9.68 1.94 -12.30
CA SER A 41 9.09 2.94 -11.40
C SER A 41 7.87 3.58 -12.05
N ASP A 42 6.78 3.70 -11.29
CA ASP A 42 5.59 4.47 -11.63
C ASP A 42 5.80 5.98 -11.41
N GLY A 43 6.97 6.42 -10.95
CA GLY A 43 7.30 7.82 -10.68
C GLY A 43 6.80 8.38 -9.35
N GLY A 44 6.14 7.56 -8.51
CA GLY A 44 5.69 7.93 -7.16
C GLY A 44 4.76 9.16 -7.12
N ASN A 45 4.11 9.48 -8.24
CA ASN A 45 3.34 10.71 -8.47
C ASN A 45 4.14 12.02 -8.32
N ILE A 46 5.47 11.95 -8.18
CA ILE A 46 6.36 13.11 -8.08
C ILE A 46 6.63 13.68 -9.48
N ILE A 47 6.84 12.80 -10.46
CA ILE A 47 7.12 13.19 -11.85
C ILE A 47 5.99 14.02 -12.43
N ARG A 48 4.74 13.77 -12.00
CA ARG A 48 3.55 14.54 -12.39
C ARG A 48 3.70 16.05 -12.22
N GLN A 49 4.43 16.50 -11.19
CA GLN A 49 4.64 17.92 -10.91
C GLN A 49 5.42 18.63 -12.03
N ALA A 50 6.27 17.90 -12.76
CA ALA A 50 7.02 18.41 -13.89
C ALA A 50 6.41 18.02 -15.24
N SER A 51 5.90 16.78 -15.36
CA SER A 51 5.34 16.25 -16.60
C SER A 51 4.25 15.21 -16.33
N PRO A 52 2.97 15.61 -16.39
CA PRO A 52 1.84 14.67 -16.32
C PRO A 52 1.90 13.61 -17.41
N ARG A 53 2.35 13.98 -18.62
CA ARG A 53 2.50 13.04 -19.73
C ARG A 53 3.53 11.95 -19.42
N LEU A 54 4.67 12.30 -18.84
CA LEU A 54 5.69 11.29 -18.47
C LEU A 54 5.20 10.41 -17.33
N GLN A 55 4.54 10.99 -16.32
CA GLN A 55 3.93 10.24 -15.22
C GLN A 55 2.99 9.14 -15.75
N HIS A 56 2.03 9.52 -16.59
CA HIS A 56 1.07 8.57 -17.17
C HIS A 56 1.75 7.57 -18.12
N ALA A 57 2.79 7.97 -18.87
CA ALA A 57 3.50 7.04 -19.75
C ALA A 57 4.20 5.91 -18.98
N LEU A 58 4.80 6.21 -17.82
CA LEU A 58 5.45 5.21 -16.97
C LEU A 58 4.44 4.22 -16.39
N ALA A 59 3.33 4.74 -15.86
CA ALA A 59 2.25 3.93 -15.30
C ALA A 59 1.54 3.08 -16.36
N ALA A 60 1.18 3.67 -17.50
CA ALA A 60 0.53 2.98 -18.61
C ALA A 60 1.42 1.87 -19.19
N ARG A 61 2.76 2.07 -19.21
CA ARG A 61 3.69 1.00 -19.60
C ARG A 61 3.63 -0.20 -18.66
N ASN A 62 3.50 0.02 -17.34
CA ASN A 62 3.36 -1.08 -16.38
C ASN A 62 2.02 -1.81 -16.55
N LEU A 63 0.94 -1.07 -16.79
CA LEU A 63 -0.37 -1.64 -17.10
C LEU A 63 -0.35 -2.46 -18.40
N ALA A 64 0.26 -1.94 -19.47
CA ALA A 64 0.45 -2.66 -20.73
C ALA A 64 1.22 -3.99 -20.56
N LEU A 65 2.21 -4.04 -19.66
CA LEU A 65 2.97 -5.27 -19.38
C LEU A 65 2.12 -6.35 -18.69
N ALA A 66 1.17 -5.94 -17.86
CA ALA A 66 0.20 -6.85 -17.24
C ALA A 66 -0.84 -7.30 -18.28
N GLU A 67 -1.31 -6.37 -19.10
CA GLU A 67 -2.28 -6.62 -20.18
C GLU A 67 -1.75 -7.56 -21.26
N GLU A 68 -0.47 -7.48 -21.64
CA GLU A 68 0.19 -8.42 -22.58
C GLU A 68 0.11 -9.87 -22.07
N LYS A 69 -0.03 -10.05 -20.75
CA LYS A 69 -0.20 -11.37 -20.10
C LYS A 69 -1.67 -11.74 -19.89
N GLY A 70 -2.62 -10.86 -20.22
CA GLY A 70 -4.06 -11.03 -19.96
C GLY A 70 -4.39 -11.02 -18.46
N LEU A 71 -3.67 -10.22 -17.67
CA LEU A 71 -3.81 -10.18 -16.20
C LEU A 71 -3.98 -8.75 -15.71
N ASP A 72 -4.73 -8.59 -14.62
CA ASP A 72 -4.74 -7.37 -13.82
C ASP A 72 -3.42 -7.20 -13.05
N ILE A 73 -3.02 -5.94 -12.85
CA ILE A 73 -1.82 -5.59 -12.10
C ILE A 73 -2.16 -5.48 -10.60
N MET A 74 -1.42 -6.19 -9.76
CA MET A 74 -1.56 -6.15 -8.31
C MET A 74 -0.39 -5.44 -7.66
N THR A 75 -0.67 -4.58 -6.68
CA THR A 75 0.36 -3.97 -5.84
C THR A 75 -0.09 -3.89 -4.39
N SER A 76 0.86 -3.89 -3.46
CA SER A 76 0.60 -3.65 -2.04
C SER A 76 0.88 -2.20 -1.62
N CYS A 77 0.97 -1.28 -2.59
CA CYS A 77 1.22 0.13 -2.36
C CYS A 77 0.02 0.96 -2.78
N ALA A 78 -0.71 1.53 -1.82
CA ALA A 78 -1.84 2.42 -2.09
C ALA A 78 -1.50 3.56 -3.09
N THR A 79 -0.29 4.12 -3.02
CA THR A 79 0.14 5.17 -3.95
C THR A 79 0.30 4.64 -5.36
N SER A 80 0.97 3.49 -5.54
CA SER A 80 1.13 2.87 -6.87
C SER A 80 -0.21 2.45 -7.45
N HIS A 81 -1.09 1.90 -6.62
CA HIS A 81 -2.45 1.54 -7.03
C HIS A 81 -3.20 2.76 -7.58
N SER A 82 -3.20 3.86 -6.82
CA SER A 82 -3.81 5.14 -7.21
C SER A 82 -3.23 5.73 -8.49
N ILE A 83 -1.91 5.66 -8.69
CA ILE A 83 -1.25 6.14 -9.92
C ILE A 83 -1.72 5.34 -11.15
N HIS A 84 -1.83 4.02 -11.01
CA HIS A 84 -2.33 3.17 -12.08
C HIS A 84 -3.81 3.45 -12.38
N CYS A 85 -4.68 3.53 -11.36
CA CYS A 85 -6.10 3.88 -11.55
C CYS A 85 -6.28 5.24 -12.22
N ASP A 86 -5.56 6.27 -11.75
CA ASP A 86 -5.61 7.62 -12.32
C ASP A 86 -5.14 7.66 -13.77
N THR A 87 -4.15 6.82 -14.12
CA THR A 87 -3.68 6.69 -15.50
C THR A 87 -4.70 6.00 -16.40
N ALA A 88 -5.29 4.90 -15.93
CA ALA A 88 -6.35 4.20 -16.66
C ALA A 88 -7.56 5.12 -16.92
N ALA A 89 -8.08 5.76 -15.88
CA ALA A 89 -9.18 6.72 -15.98
C ALA A 89 -8.86 7.90 -16.91
N THR A 90 -7.62 8.42 -16.85
CA THR A 90 -7.19 9.53 -17.73
C THR A 90 -7.16 9.10 -19.21
N MET A 91 -6.68 7.88 -19.49
CA MET A 91 -6.63 7.37 -20.87
C MET A 91 -8.03 7.05 -21.40
N GLU A 92 -8.90 6.49 -20.57
CA GLU A 92 -10.30 6.24 -20.92
C GLU A 92 -11.05 7.54 -21.25
N ALA A 93 -10.90 8.56 -20.39
CA ALA A 93 -11.58 9.84 -20.56
C ALA A 93 -11.01 10.70 -21.71
N ASN A 94 -9.77 10.46 -22.14
CA ASN A 94 -9.10 11.28 -23.15
C ASN A 94 -8.39 10.43 -24.22
N PRO A 95 -9.10 10.09 -25.32
CA PRO A 95 -8.55 9.28 -26.42
C PRO A 95 -7.32 9.90 -27.10
N VAL A 96 -7.21 11.24 -27.12
CA VAL A 96 -6.04 11.93 -27.69
C VAL A 96 -4.82 11.71 -26.81
N MET A 97 -4.96 11.87 -25.50
CA MET A 97 -3.91 11.56 -24.53
C MET A 97 -3.54 10.08 -24.61
N ALA A 98 -4.52 9.18 -24.64
CA ALA A 98 -4.28 7.74 -24.76
C ALA A 98 -3.46 7.39 -26.00
N SER A 99 -3.83 7.93 -27.18
CA SER A 99 -3.08 7.74 -28.41
C SER A 99 -1.64 8.28 -28.29
N GLN A 100 -1.44 9.45 -27.69
CA GLN A 100 -0.10 10.03 -27.49
C GLN A 100 0.78 9.20 -26.54
N LEU A 101 0.18 8.59 -25.51
CA LEU A 101 0.85 7.71 -24.56
C LEU A 101 1.17 6.36 -25.20
N ASN A 102 0.22 5.71 -25.87
CA ASN A 102 0.45 4.44 -26.57
C ASN A 102 1.52 4.59 -27.66
N ASN A 103 1.50 5.68 -28.44
CA ASN A 103 2.57 5.97 -29.39
C ASN A 103 3.95 6.08 -28.73
N LEU A 104 4.04 6.62 -27.51
CA LEU A 104 5.30 6.74 -26.78
C LEU A 104 5.77 5.38 -26.21
N ILE A 105 4.84 4.62 -25.65
CA ILE A 105 5.10 3.31 -25.04
C ILE A 105 5.49 2.30 -26.13
N ALA A 106 4.74 2.24 -27.23
CA ALA A 106 4.99 1.36 -28.37
C ALA A 106 6.40 1.57 -28.96
N ARG A 107 6.85 2.82 -29.09
CA ARG A 107 8.20 3.14 -29.59
C ARG A 107 9.33 2.59 -28.73
N THR A 108 9.12 2.47 -27.43
CA THR A 108 10.18 2.09 -26.47
C THR A 108 10.07 0.64 -26.00
N SER A 109 8.88 0.05 -26.05
CA SER A 109 8.60 -1.26 -25.45
C SER A 109 7.82 -2.23 -26.33
N LYS A 110 7.34 -1.77 -27.51
CA LYS A 110 6.57 -2.57 -28.48
C LYS A 110 5.25 -3.15 -27.93
N ILE A 111 4.71 -2.50 -26.90
CA ILE A 111 3.42 -2.81 -26.29
C ILE A 111 2.59 -1.52 -26.23
N GLU A 112 1.28 -1.69 -26.10
CA GLU A 112 0.31 -0.61 -25.91
C GLU A 112 -0.62 -0.99 -24.76
N TYR A 113 -1.25 0.01 -24.15
CA TYR A 113 -2.29 -0.21 -23.14
C TYR A 113 -3.65 0.07 -23.78
N ALA A 114 -4.48 -0.96 -23.92
CA ALA A 114 -5.83 -0.88 -24.46
C ALA A 114 -6.89 -0.55 -23.40
N GLY A 115 -6.55 -0.65 -22.11
CA GLY A 115 -7.48 -0.35 -21.01
C GLY A 115 -8.12 -1.60 -20.39
N GLU A 116 -7.63 -2.79 -20.71
CA GLU A 116 -8.19 -4.05 -20.22
C GLU A 116 -7.63 -4.42 -18.86
N SER A 117 -6.31 -4.26 -18.66
CA SER A 117 -5.70 -4.50 -17.34
C SER A 117 -6.11 -3.39 -16.38
N GLN A 118 -6.63 -3.80 -15.23
CA GLN A 118 -6.97 -2.93 -14.12
C GLN A 118 -5.96 -3.06 -12.97
N SER A 119 -5.87 -2.02 -12.16
CA SER A 119 -5.06 -2.03 -10.94
C SER A 119 -5.86 -2.63 -9.79
N ARG A 120 -5.20 -3.46 -8.98
CA ARG A 120 -5.76 -4.06 -7.76
C ARG A 120 -4.81 -3.83 -6.60
N HIS A 121 -5.35 -3.35 -5.48
CA HIS A 121 -4.58 -3.26 -4.24
C HIS A 121 -4.68 -4.58 -3.46
N LEU A 122 -3.60 -4.98 -2.78
CA LEU A 122 -3.59 -6.19 -1.96
C LEU A 122 -4.78 -6.23 -0.97
N LEU A 123 -5.10 -5.10 -0.32
CA LEU A 123 -6.23 -5.03 0.60
C LEU A 123 -7.56 -5.39 -0.07
N HIS A 124 -7.85 -4.78 -1.22
CA HIS A 124 -9.10 -5.01 -1.95
C HIS A 124 -9.19 -6.48 -2.38
N LEU A 125 -8.10 -7.07 -2.89
CA LEU A 125 -8.07 -8.50 -3.22
C LEU A 125 -8.36 -9.42 -2.02
N LEU A 126 -7.81 -9.09 -0.85
CA LEU A 126 -8.03 -9.89 0.36
C LEU A 126 -9.49 -9.84 0.82
N VAL A 127 -10.14 -8.69 0.68
CA VAL A 127 -11.52 -8.47 1.15
C VAL A 127 -12.54 -8.94 0.12
N GLU A 128 -12.42 -8.49 -1.13
CA GLU A 128 -13.44 -8.66 -2.16
C GLU A 128 -13.33 -10.01 -2.89
N GLU A 129 -12.11 -10.42 -3.25
CA GLU A 129 -11.91 -11.60 -4.11
C GLU A 129 -11.57 -12.87 -3.32
N ILE A 130 -10.69 -12.77 -2.33
CA ILE A 130 -10.33 -13.89 -1.46
C ILE A 130 -11.40 -14.12 -0.39
N GLY A 131 -11.97 -13.04 0.14
CA GLY A 131 -12.96 -13.04 1.20
C GLY A 131 -12.35 -13.21 2.59
N LEU A 132 -12.84 -12.40 3.54
CA LEU A 132 -12.35 -12.40 4.92
C LEU A 132 -12.56 -13.73 5.65
N ASP A 133 -13.58 -14.51 5.31
CA ASP A 133 -13.79 -15.85 5.88
C ASP A 133 -12.64 -16.80 5.54
N LYS A 134 -12.13 -16.73 4.30
CA LYS A 134 -11.01 -17.55 3.86
C LYS A 134 -9.70 -17.08 4.51
N VAL A 135 -9.52 -15.76 4.65
CA VAL A 135 -8.38 -15.20 5.38
C VAL A 135 -8.39 -15.68 6.83
N LYS A 136 -9.53 -15.54 7.52
CA LYS A 136 -9.73 -15.97 8.91
C LYS A 136 -9.46 -17.46 9.11
N ALA A 137 -9.93 -18.31 8.18
CA ALA A 137 -9.70 -19.75 8.24
C ALA A 137 -8.22 -20.15 8.09
N ALA A 138 -7.39 -19.29 7.47
CA ALA A 138 -5.97 -19.53 7.28
C ALA A 138 -5.09 -18.97 8.42
N VAL A 139 -5.67 -18.29 9.41
CA VAL A 139 -4.93 -17.70 10.55
C VAL A 139 -4.36 -18.80 11.45
N LEU A 140 -3.05 -18.76 11.65
CA LEU A 140 -2.32 -19.63 12.58
C LEU A 140 -1.85 -18.88 13.83
N ASN A 141 -1.55 -17.59 13.70
CA ASN A 141 -1.07 -16.73 14.78
C ASN A 141 -1.98 -15.50 14.95
N PRO A 142 -3.09 -15.60 15.72
CA PRO A 142 -3.99 -14.48 15.95
C PRO A 142 -3.24 -13.28 16.55
N LEU A 143 -3.55 -12.05 16.11
CA LEU A 143 -2.81 -10.86 16.51
C LEU A 143 -2.91 -10.56 18.01
N ASN A 144 -4.11 -10.65 18.60
CA ASN A 144 -4.41 -10.40 20.01
C ASN A 144 -3.88 -9.05 20.54
N MET A 145 -4.01 -8.00 19.73
CA MET A 145 -3.56 -6.65 20.07
C MET A 145 -4.44 -5.60 19.41
N LYS A 146 -4.39 -4.36 19.93
CA LYS A 146 -5.04 -3.19 19.36
C LYS A 146 -4.22 -2.64 18.19
N VAL A 147 -4.79 -2.66 16.99
CA VAL A 147 -4.11 -2.25 15.76
C VAL A 147 -4.83 -1.06 15.13
N ALA A 148 -4.11 0.02 14.88
CA ALA A 148 -4.61 1.16 14.10
C ALA A 148 -4.40 0.92 12.60
N ALA A 149 -5.47 1.05 11.83
CA ALA A 149 -5.45 0.96 10.38
C ALA A 149 -5.05 2.30 9.75
N TYR A 150 -3.99 2.31 8.94
CA TYR A 150 -3.58 3.47 8.15
C TYR A 150 -3.67 3.15 6.65
N TYR A 151 -4.61 3.79 5.98
CA TYR A 151 -4.86 3.65 4.54
C TYR A 151 -3.97 4.58 3.72
N GLY A 152 -3.77 5.80 4.25
CA GLY A 152 -3.22 6.92 3.51
C GLY A 152 -4.21 7.50 2.49
N PRO A 153 -3.87 8.64 1.88
CA PRO A 153 -4.84 9.44 1.11
C PRO A 153 -5.03 8.97 -0.33
N TYR A 154 -4.13 8.16 -0.88
CA TYR A 154 -4.04 7.99 -2.33
C TYR A 154 -5.08 7.03 -2.91
N MET A 155 -5.36 5.91 -2.23
CA MET A 155 -6.35 4.94 -2.70
C MET A 155 -7.78 5.29 -2.28
N GLN A 156 -7.96 6.19 -1.30
CA GLN A 156 -9.26 6.63 -0.82
C GLN A 156 -9.87 7.70 -1.71
N ARG A 157 -10.32 7.25 -2.89
CA ARG A 157 -10.97 8.02 -3.95
C ARG A 157 -12.03 7.13 -4.60
N GLU A 158 -13.14 7.73 -5.02
CA GLU A 158 -14.19 7.03 -5.75
C GLU A 158 -13.63 6.31 -6.99
N GLY A 159 -13.97 5.03 -7.14
CA GLY A 159 -13.46 4.13 -8.18
C GLY A 159 -12.05 3.57 -7.94
N PHE A 160 -11.37 3.99 -6.86
CA PHE A 160 -9.99 3.56 -6.55
C PHE A 160 -9.93 2.76 -5.25
N CYS A 161 -10.95 2.83 -4.40
CA CYS A 161 -11.04 2.12 -3.11
C CYS A 161 -11.79 0.78 -3.19
N GLY A 162 -12.04 0.26 -4.40
CA GLY A 162 -12.90 -0.90 -4.58
C GLY A 162 -14.35 -0.58 -4.18
N GLU A 163 -15.01 -1.49 -3.48
CA GLU A 163 -16.34 -1.30 -2.91
C GLU A 163 -16.30 -0.71 -1.48
N ASP A 164 -15.15 -0.23 -1.01
CA ASP A 164 -14.99 0.46 0.28
C ASP A 164 -15.46 1.93 0.19
N ASP A 165 -15.69 2.57 1.34
CA ASP A 165 -16.09 3.99 1.38
C ASP A 165 -14.87 4.91 1.19
N PRO A 166 -14.89 5.85 0.21
CA PRO A 166 -13.77 6.76 -0.04
C PRO A 166 -13.47 7.75 1.11
N PHE A 167 -14.41 7.97 2.02
CA PHE A 167 -14.31 8.94 3.11
C PHE A 167 -14.20 8.26 4.47
N ASP A 168 -14.91 7.15 4.68
CA ASP A 168 -14.95 6.41 5.93
C ASP A 168 -14.69 4.89 5.75
N PRO A 169 -13.48 4.52 5.29
CA PRO A 169 -13.17 3.15 4.93
C PRO A 169 -13.15 2.20 6.13
N HIS A 170 -13.42 0.91 5.87
CA HIS A 170 -13.46 -0.12 6.91
C HIS A 170 -12.73 -1.42 6.56
N TYR A 171 -12.22 -1.58 5.33
CA TYR A 171 -11.62 -2.84 4.87
C TYR A 171 -10.41 -3.31 5.69
N LEU A 172 -9.54 -2.38 6.08
CA LEU A 172 -8.36 -2.68 6.88
C LEU A 172 -8.73 -3.02 8.33
N GLU A 173 -9.77 -2.39 8.90
CA GLU A 173 -10.32 -2.74 10.21
C GLU A 173 -10.97 -4.14 10.21
N ASP A 174 -11.72 -4.46 9.16
CA ASP A 174 -12.32 -5.78 9.00
C ASP A 174 -11.25 -6.85 8.83
N LEU A 175 -10.20 -6.57 8.06
CA LEU A 175 -9.06 -7.45 7.94
C LEU A 175 -8.33 -7.63 9.28
N ILE A 176 -8.08 -6.56 10.05
CA ILE A 176 -7.52 -6.67 11.40
C ILE A 176 -8.36 -7.60 12.27
N THR A 177 -9.68 -7.46 12.21
CA THR A 177 -10.63 -8.32 12.95
C THR A 177 -10.56 -9.77 12.50
N ALA A 178 -10.50 -10.03 11.18
CA ALA A 178 -10.36 -11.36 10.62
C ALA A 178 -9.04 -12.05 11.03
N LEU A 179 -7.96 -11.27 11.22
CA LEU A 179 -6.67 -11.74 11.71
C LEU A 179 -6.60 -11.91 13.25
N GLY A 180 -7.71 -11.69 13.96
CA GLY A 180 -7.80 -11.82 15.41
C GLY A 180 -7.19 -10.65 16.18
N GLY A 181 -7.12 -9.46 15.57
CA GLY A 181 -6.78 -8.20 16.22
C GLY A 181 -8.03 -7.42 16.65
N THR A 182 -7.80 -6.27 17.30
CA THR A 182 -8.85 -5.31 17.63
C THR A 182 -8.55 -4.00 16.91
N PRO A 183 -9.36 -3.55 15.94
CA PRO A 183 -9.13 -2.29 15.25
C PRO A 183 -9.29 -1.10 16.22
N VAL A 184 -8.46 -0.08 16.05
CA VAL A 184 -8.53 1.19 16.78
C VAL A 184 -9.11 2.25 15.86
N ALA A 185 -10.20 2.88 16.30
CA ALA A 185 -10.79 4.02 15.60
C ALA A 185 -10.01 5.30 15.90
N TYR A 186 -9.67 6.05 14.85
CA TYR A 186 -9.04 7.37 14.90
C TYR A 186 -9.20 8.07 13.55
N GLU A 187 -9.11 9.41 13.52
CA GLU A 187 -9.49 10.21 12.34
C GLU A 187 -8.37 10.28 11.28
N ALA A 188 -7.11 10.29 11.72
CA ALA A 188 -5.97 10.46 10.81
C ALA A 188 -5.65 9.25 9.90
N ARG A 189 -6.48 8.19 9.89
CA ARG A 189 -6.28 6.96 9.11
C ARG A 189 -6.17 7.15 7.59
N CYS A 190 -6.80 8.20 7.06
CA CYS A 190 -6.76 8.57 5.63
C CYS A 190 -5.92 9.83 5.36
N GLN A 191 -5.34 10.45 6.38
CA GLN A 191 -4.57 11.67 6.22
C GLN A 191 -3.20 11.39 5.60
N SER A 192 -2.65 12.38 4.89
CA SER A 192 -1.31 12.29 4.33
C SER A 192 -0.24 12.33 5.43
N VAL A 193 0.80 11.51 5.29
CA VAL A 193 2.03 11.57 6.09
C VAL A 193 3.13 12.45 5.46
N GLY A 194 2.81 13.13 4.35
CA GLY A 194 3.72 14.10 3.73
C GLY A 194 4.87 13.51 2.91
N SER A 195 4.81 12.23 2.52
CA SER A 195 5.87 11.55 1.75
C SER A 195 6.38 12.33 0.53
N PRO A 196 5.53 12.95 -0.32
CA PRO A 196 6.03 13.72 -1.48
C PRO A 196 6.90 14.92 -1.13
N SER A 197 6.73 15.46 0.07
CA SER A 197 7.40 16.66 0.54
C SER A 197 8.51 16.35 1.54
N LEU A 198 8.84 15.09 1.78
CA LEU A 198 9.82 14.71 2.79
C LEU A 198 11.21 15.31 2.53
N LEU A 199 11.62 15.35 1.25
CA LEU A 199 12.93 15.89 0.85
C LEU A 199 12.92 17.41 0.64
N THR A 200 11.78 18.00 0.29
CA THR A 200 11.67 19.43 -0.06
C THR A 200 11.15 20.30 1.08
N ASN A 201 10.31 19.75 1.96
CA ASN A 201 9.71 20.42 3.10
C ASN A 201 9.60 19.45 4.30
N GLU A 202 10.77 18.96 4.73
CA GLU A 202 10.91 17.91 5.72
C GLU A 202 10.15 18.22 7.02
N LYS A 203 10.27 19.43 7.57
CA LYS A 203 9.60 19.80 8.82
C LYS A 203 8.08 19.65 8.74
N THR A 204 7.48 19.97 7.60
CA THR A 204 6.04 19.83 7.39
C THR A 204 5.66 18.35 7.28
N ALA A 205 6.39 17.57 6.47
CA ALA A 205 6.17 16.14 6.34
C ALA A 205 6.29 15.40 7.70
N LEU A 206 7.28 15.77 8.52
CA LEU A 206 7.46 15.21 9.85
C LEU A 206 6.33 15.58 10.82
N ARG A 207 5.74 16.78 10.70
CA ARG A 207 4.55 17.16 11.48
C ARG A 207 3.34 16.31 11.11
N MET A 208 3.15 16.06 9.82
CA MET A 208 2.06 15.22 9.31
C MET A 208 2.22 13.76 9.78
N THR A 209 3.44 13.21 9.62
CA THR A 209 3.78 11.87 10.12
C THR A 209 3.56 11.76 11.63
N ALA A 210 4.02 12.75 12.41
CA ALA A 210 3.82 12.76 13.86
C ALA A 210 2.34 12.82 14.24
N SER A 211 1.52 13.56 13.48
CA SER A 211 0.08 13.67 13.75
C SER A 211 -0.59 12.30 13.72
N VAL A 212 -0.41 11.56 12.63
CA VAL A 212 -0.96 10.21 12.44
C VAL A 212 -0.52 9.26 13.55
N LEU A 213 0.79 9.18 13.83
CA LEU A 213 1.33 8.27 14.85
C LEU A 213 0.84 8.62 16.26
N SER A 214 0.87 9.91 16.61
CA SER A 214 0.46 10.37 17.93
C SER A 214 -1.02 10.16 18.20
N GLU A 215 -1.86 10.32 17.17
CA GLU A 215 -3.29 10.15 17.30
C GLU A 215 -3.68 8.68 17.40
N ALA A 216 -3.08 7.82 16.56
CA ALA A 216 -3.25 6.37 16.68
C ALA A 216 -2.85 5.89 18.08
N LYS A 217 -1.70 6.34 18.59
CA LYS A 217 -1.23 6.01 19.94
C LYS A 217 -2.17 6.54 21.03
N ALA A 218 -2.59 7.80 20.94
CA ALA A 218 -3.51 8.40 21.92
C ALA A 218 -4.87 7.67 22.00
N ASN A 219 -5.31 7.04 20.90
CA ASN A 219 -6.49 6.18 20.85
C ASN A 219 -6.22 4.73 21.28
N GLY A 220 -5.01 4.42 21.76
CA GLY A 220 -4.66 3.13 22.36
C GLY A 220 -4.14 2.09 21.36
N ALA A 221 -3.62 2.50 20.20
CA ALA A 221 -2.95 1.59 19.28
C ALA A 221 -1.65 1.03 19.88
N GLN A 222 -1.53 -0.29 19.87
CA GLN A 222 -0.28 -1.01 20.20
C GLN A 222 0.58 -1.24 18.95
N LEU A 223 -0.01 -1.12 17.77
CA LEU A 223 0.60 -1.32 16.45
C LEU A 223 -0.16 -0.47 15.44
N VAL A 224 0.54 0.12 14.47
CA VAL A 224 -0.07 0.73 13.28
C VAL A 224 0.21 -0.14 12.07
N VAL A 225 -0.81 -0.51 11.30
CA VAL A 225 -0.64 -1.20 10.02
C VAL A 225 -0.86 -0.22 8.86
N SER A 226 0.11 -0.15 7.95
CA SER A 226 0.03 0.68 6.75
C SER A 226 -0.36 -0.14 5.52
N ALA A 227 -1.34 0.33 4.76
CA ALA A 227 -1.70 -0.19 3.43
C ALA A 227 -0.81 0.36 2.29
N CYS A 228 0.20 1.19 2.61
CA CYS A 228 1.05 1.81 1.61
C CYS A 228 2.53 1.68 1.99
N THR A 229 3.35 1.15 1.09
CA THR A 229 4.80 1.03 1.30
C THR A 229 5.50 2.39 1.41
N ILE A 230 5.09 3.38 0.60
CA ILE A 230 5.64 4.74 0.68
C ILE A 230 5.31 5.40 2.02
N SER A 231 4.06 5.31 2.47
CA SER A 231 3.70 5.88 3.77
C SER A 231 4.28 5.08 4.94
N HIS A 232 4.45 3.76 4.78
CA HIS A 232 5.12 2.91 5.77
C HIS A 232 6.54 3.40 6.03
N ALA A 233 7.30 3.75 4.99
CA ALA A 233 8.64 4.31 5.13
C ALA A 233 8.67 5.59 5.98
N ASN A 234 7.69 6.50 5.81
CA ASN A 234 7.57 7.68 6.66
C ASN A 234 7.24 7.30 8.11
N LEU A 235 6.22 6.46 8.29
CA LEU A 235 5.66 6.11 9.60
C LEU A 235 6.65 5.31 10.45
N ASP A 236 7.45 4.43 9.85
CA ASP A 236 8.46 3.64 10.55
C ASP A 236 9.80 4.37 10.64
N SER A 237 10.46 4.65 9.51
CA SER A 237 11.84 5.13 9.52
C SER A 237 12.00 6.57 10.05
N TYR A 238 10.98 7.42 9.92
CA TYR A 238 11.02 8.80 10.37
C TYR A 238 10.31 9.05 11.70
N GLN A 239 9.76 7.99 12.33
CA GLN A 239 9.03 8.06 13.60
C GLN A 239 9.74 8.88 14.68
N VAL A 240 11.01 8.55 14.96
CA VAL A 240 11.79 9.18 16.02
C VAL A 240 12.05 10.65 15.69
N LYS A 241 12.34 10.96 14.42
CA LYS A 241 12.59 12.33 13.96
C LYS A 241 11.31 13.16 14.03
N ALA A 242 10.17 12.57 13.65
CA ALA A 242 8.85 13.19 13.72
C ALA A 242 8.46 13.56 15.16
N GLY A 243 8.70 12.64 16.12
CA GLY A 243 8.52 12.92 17.55
C GLY A 243 9.40 14.07 18.04
N LYS A 244 10.70 14.06 17.72
CA LYS A 244 11.63 15.15 18.11
C LYS A 244 11.24 16.51 17.54
N VAL A 245 10.77 16.58 16.30
CA VAL A 245 10.39 17.85 15.64
C VAL A 245 9.12 18.44 16.21
N THR A 246 8.20 17.61 16.71
CA THR A 246 6.88 18.06 17.16
C THR A 246 6.70 18.07 18.66
N GLY A 247 7.55 17.37 19.42
CA GLY A 247 7.35 17.10 20.83
C GLY A 247 6.19 16.15 21.13
N LYS A 248 5.57 15.55 20.10
CA LYS A 248 4.49 14.57 20.25
C LYS A 248 5.07 13.18 20.53
N ASP A 249 4.31 12.40 21.30
CA ASP A 249 4.60 10.99 21.47
C ASP A 249 4.23 10.24 20.20
N THR A 250 5.23 9.81 19.45
CA THR A 250 5.07 9.03 18.22
C THR A 250 5.44 7.57 18.42
N SER A 251 5.74 7.11 19.63
CA SER A 251 6.33 5.79 19.86
C SER A 251 5.25 4.69 19.82
N VAL A 252 5.05 4.13 18.63
CA VAL A 252 4.15 2.99 18.36
C VAL A 252 4.72 2.19 17.19
N PRO A 253 4.95 0.88 17.29
CA PRO A 253 5.47 0.12 16.15
C PRO A 253 4.58 0.25 14.92
N VAL A 254 5.20 0.26 13.75
CA VAL A 254 4.52 0.32 12.46
C VAL A 254 4.90 -0.91 11.66
N ILE A 255 3.92 -1.50 10.97
CA ILE A 255 4.11 -2.66 10.10
C ILE A 255 3.38 -2.43 8.77
N HIS A 256 3.85 -3.05 7.70
CA HIS A 256 3.10 -3.05 6.45
C HIS A 256 2.04 -4.16 6.42
N LEU A 257 0.94 -3.92 5.69
CA LEU A 257 -0.17 -4.88 5.53
C LEU A 257 0.29 -6.29 5.14
N ALA A 258 1.23 -6.40 4.19
CA ALA A 258 1.74 -7.69 3.74
C ALA A 258 2.42 -8.48 4.88
N GLU A 259 3.21 -7.80 5.71
CA GLU A 259 3.86 -8.43 6.86
C GLU A 259 2.83 -8.86 7.91
N LEU A 260 1.84 -8.00 8.21
CA LEU A 260 0.78 -8.31 9.17
C LEU A 260 0.04 -9.61 8.78
N VAL A 261 -0.36 -9.70 7.52
CA VAL A 261 -1.06 -10.88 6.99
C VAL A 261 -0.14 -12.09 7.00
N ALA A 262 1.09 -11.97 6.49
CA ALA A 262 2.03 -13.09 6.46
C ALA A 262 2.29 -13.66 7.86
N PHE A 263 2.48 -12.80 8.86
CA PHE A 263 2.72 -13.20 10.24
C PHE A 263 1.53 -13.94 10.86
N ALA A 264 0.32 -13.42 10.64
CA ALA A 264 -0.91 -14.05 11.09
C ALA A 264 -1.15 -15.42 10.43
N LEU A 265 -0.72 -15.59 9.18
CA LEU A 265 -0.78 -16.85 8.43
C LEU A 265 0.34 -17.85 8.77
N GLY A 266 1.20 -17.56 9.76
CA GLY A 266 2.23 -18.48 10.22
C GLY A 266 3.62 -18.28 9.62
N HIS A 267 3.82 -17.27 8.78
CA HIS A 267 5.14 -16.97 8.20
C HIS A 267 5.95 -16.07 9.13
N PHE A 268 7.27 -16.28 9.17
CA PHE A 268 8.19 -15.47 9.98
C PHE A 268 7.79 -15.30 11.47
N PRO A 269 7.49 -16.38 12.21
CA PRO A 269 7.02 -16.30 13.60
C PRO A 269 8.01 -15.59 14.53
N ASP A 270 9.32 -15.69 14.26
CA ASP A 270 10.35 -14.99 15.04
C ASP A 270 10.28 -13.47 14.86
N ARG A 271 10.02 -12.98 13.63
CA ARG A 271 9.80 -11.55 13.35
C ARG A 271 8.53 -11.06 14.05
N LEU A 272 7.47 -11.86 14.06
CA LEU A 272 6.24 -11.56 14.81
C LEU A 272 6.50 -11.46 16.32
N ALA A 273 7.28 -12.37 16.90
CA ALA A 273 7.63 -12.32 18.32
C ALA A 273 8.44 -11.06 18.69
N GLN A 274 9.38 -10.67 17.82
CA GLN A 274 10.12 -9.41 17.97
C GLN A 274 9.19 -8.19 17.89
N LEU A 275 8.26 -8.18 16.92
CA LEU A 275 7.27 -7.12 16.78
C LEU A 275 6.39 -7.00 18.03
N ARG A 276 5.86 -8.12 18.54
CA ARG A 276 5.07 -8.15 19.79
C ARG A 276 5.86 -7.60 20.97
N THR A 277 7.13 -7.96 21.08
CA THR A 277 8.02 -7.44 22.12
C THR A 277 8.19 -5.92 21.99
N ARG A 278 8.42 -5.42 20.76
CA ARG A 278 8.46 -3.98 20.50
C ARG A 278 7.14 -3.29 20.85
N ALA A 279 6.00 -3.88 20.52
CA ALA A 279 4.67 -3.35 20.85
C ALA A 279 4.44 -3.25 22.36
N MET A 280 4.88 -4.25 23.14
CA MET A 280 4.77 -4.22 24.59
C MET A 280 5.71 -3.18 25.24
N ILE A 281 6.91 -2.99 24.71
CA ILE A 281 7.90 -2.04 25.26
C ILE A 281 7.58 -0.59 24.88
N ILE A 282 7.13 -0.37 23.64
CA ILE A 282 6.97 0.97 23.05
C ILE A 282 5.53 1.49 23.24
N GLY A 283 4.54 0.59 23.23
CA GLY A 283 3.11 0.90 23.29
C GLY A 283 2.44 0.72 24.66
N GLY A 284 3.17 0.28 25.69
CA GLY A 284 2.76 0.29 27.10
C GLY A 284 3.18 1.59 27.77
#